data_AF-A0A6L9LF42-F1
#
_entry.id   AF-A0A6L9LF42-F1
#
_cell.length_a   1.000
_cell.length_b   1.000
_cell.length_c   1.000
_cell.angle_alpha   90.00
_cell.angle_beta   90.00
_cell.angle_gamma   90.00
#
_symmetry.space_group_name_H-M   'P 1'
#
loop_
_entity.id
_entity.type
_entity.pdbx_description
1 polymer ?
#
loop_
_entity_poly.entity_id
_entity_poly.type
_entity_poly.pdbx_seq_one_letter_code
_entity_poly.pdbx_strand_id
1 'polypeptide(L)'
;MLNRGDVKTRLSPNYYQALKNAQIHSKYPKKRLSSLVDTFSGGTPSKNTPEYWQGDIGWISPKDIKEFYIESAEDFISEKAIEDSSTKLASKGSLVIVVRSGILAHTLPVSVLSNDFAINQDLKAILARDTSLVSEYLAIFLTVFQERLLPIITKHSTTVQSVNSHEFLRLEIVCPPIDVQNEVVELFQNSLAQKRQQEAQAQALLDSIDGYLLGELGVTLPPEPENTIQNRMFKSSWRQMSGSRFDPTFHQGNVYGPIADTPFDLVPLRKLVSYFQTGFAAGRGDQDLEGKGIIQIRPTNMNSNRELIFDKNVRISPEEGQDYSR
;
A
#
# COMPACT_ATOMS: atom_id res chain seq x y z
N MET A 1 -11.26 30.82 -20.08
CA MET A 1 -11.07 30.70 -18.62
C MET A 1 -12.32 30.06 -18.05
N LEU A 2 -12.22 28.98 -17.28
CA LEU A 2 -13.36 28.38 -16.58
C LEU A 2 -13.43 29.00 -15.17
N ASN A 3 -14.60 29.54 -14.80
CA ASN A 3 -14.81 30.09 -13.47
C ASN A 3 -14.81 28.95 -12.43
N ARG A 4 -14.05 29.11 -11.34
CA ARG A 4 -13.93 28.11 -10.26
C ARG A 4 -15.29 27.82 -9.60
N GLY A 5 -16.23 28.76 -9.63
CA GLY A 5 -17.61 28.58 -9.14
C GLY A 5 -18.49 27.71 -10.05
N ASP A 6 -18.16 27.59 -11.35
CA ASP A 6 -18.92 26.79 -12.32
C ASP A 6 -18.49 25.30 -12.31
N VAL A 7 -17.37 25.01 -11.65
CA VAL A 7 -16.84 23.67 -11.47
C VAL A 7 -17.55 23.00 -10.30
N LYS A 8 -18.75 22.47 -10.57
CA LYS A 8 -19.53 21.72 -9.56
C LYS A 8 -18.97 20.29 -9.31
N THR A 9 -18.05 19.80 -10.13
CA THR A 9 -17.55 18.41 -10.15
C THR A 9 -16.03 18.32 -10.33
N ARG A 10 -15.44 17.11 -10.18
CA ARG A 10 -14.00 16.86 -10.34
C ARG A 10 -13.49 17.30 -11.72
N LEU A 11 -12.44 18.11 -11.77
CA LEU A 11 -11.72 18.46 -13.01
C LEU A 11 -10.53 17.52 -13.22
N SER A 12 -10.77 16.34 -13.78
CA SER A 12 -9.70 15.41 -14.15
C SER A 12 -10.00 14.76 -15.50
N PRO A 13 -9.11 14.89 -16.51
CA PRO A 13 -9.29 14.24 -17.81
C PRO A 13 -9.48 12.73 -17.68
N ASN A 14 -8.70 12.08 -16.82
CA ASN A 14 -8.80 10.65 -16.54
C ASN A 14 -10.16 10.28 -15.94
N TYR A 15 -10.71 11.13 -15.05
CA TYR A 15 -12.05 10.92 -14.48
C TYR A 15 -13.14 10.92 -15.56
N TYR A 16 -13.14 11.93 -16.45
CA TYR A 16 -14.15 12.03 -17.51
C TYR A 16 -13.98 10.94 -18.58
N GLN A 17 -12.75 10.56 -18.92
CA GLN A 17 -12.47 9.46 -19.82
C GLN A 17 -12.92 8.12 -19.21
N ALA A 18 -12.64 7.89 -17.94
CA ALA A 18 -13.08 6.70 -17.22
C ALA A 18 -14.61 6.63 -17.13
N LEU A 19 -15.29 7.72 -16.83
CA LEU A 19 -16.77 7.76 -16.81
C LEU A 19 -17.38 7.38 -18.17
N LYS A 20 -16.81 7.87 -19.27
CA LYS A 20 -17.25 7.47 -20.62
C LYS A 20 -17.05 5.97 -20.87
N ASN A 21 -15.90 5.43 -20.46
CA ASN A 21 -15.54 4.02 -20.65
C ASN A 21 -16.23 3.08 -19.65
N ALA A 22 -16.71 3.60 -18.52
CA ALA A 22 -17.36 2.85 -17.44
C ALA A 22 -18.87 2.64 -17.65
N GLN A 23 -19.43 3.00 -18.82
CA GLN A 23 -20.83 2.71 -19.11
C GLN A 23 -21.08 1.21 -19.22
N ILE A 24 -21.55 0.61 -18.13
CA ILE A 24 -22.01 -0.77 -18.08
C ILE A 24 -23.43 -0.82 -18.65
N HIS A 25 -23.61 -1.53 -19.77
CA HIS A 25 -24.92 -1.78 -20.36
C HIS A 25 -25.52 -3.01 -19.68
N SER A 26 -26.77 -2.90 -19.22
CA SER A 26 -27.45 -4.00 -18.54
C SER A 26 -28.96 -3.89 -18.75
N LYS A 27 -29.62 -5.05 -18.81
CA LYS A 27 -31.09 -5.16 -18.78
C LYS A 27 -31.69 -4.92 -17.38
N TYR A 28 -30.85 -4.96 -16.35
CA TYR A 28 -31.25 -4.80 -14.95
C TYR A 28 -31.01 -3.36 -14.45
N PRO A 29 -31.80 -2.89 -13.46
CA PRO A 29 -31.67 -1.54 -12.95
C PRO A 29 -30.31 -1.30 -12.29
N LYS A 30 -29.83 -0.06 -12.42
CA LYS A 30 -28.66 0.42 -11.70
C LYS A 30 -29.10 1.08 -10.40
N LYS A 31 -28.39 0.79 -9.32
CA LYS A 31 -28.63 1.38 -8.00
C LYS A 31 -27.33 1.96 -7.46
N ARG A 32 -27.43 3.06 -6.71
CA ARG A 32 -26.26 3.68 -6.07
C ARG A 32 -25.79 2.85 -4.89
N LEU A 33 -24.49 2.64 -4.78
CA LEU A 33 -23.90 1.85 -3.71
C LEU A 33 -24.27 2.40 -2.32
N SER A 34 -24.26 3.72 -2.15
CA SER A 34 -24.70 4.42 -0.93
C SER A 34 -26.10 4.07 -0.42
N SER A 35 -26.99 3.58 -1.30
CA SER A 35 -28.34 3.14 -0.90
C SER A 35 -28.39 1.70 -0.41
N LEU A 36 -27.42 0.88 -0.82
CA LEU A 36 -27.43 -0.57 -0.63
C LEU A 36 -26.53 -1.06 0.50
N VAL A 37 -25.51 -0.28 0.88
CA VAL A 37 -24.48 -0.74 1.83
C VAL A 37 -24.23 0.26 2.94
N ASP A 38 -23.83 -0.28 4.08
CA ASP A 38 -23.14 0.45 5.14
C ASP A 38 -21.65 0.13 5.12
N THR A 39 -20.83 1.10 5.52
CA THR A 39 -19.38 0.94 5.49
C THR A 39 -18.75 1.52 6.73
N PHE A 40 -17.67 0.89 7.19
CA PHE A 40 -16.79 1.46 8.20
C PHE A 40 -15.34 1.09 7.91
N SER A 41 -14.42 1.93 8.36
CA SER A 41 -13.00 1.59 8.43
C SER A 41 -12.69 1.13 9.84
N GLY A 42 -11.69 0.27 9.97
CA GLY A 42 -11.20 -0.16 11.28
C GLY A 42 -10.07 0.73 11.78
N GLY A 43 -9.18 0.14 12.58
CA GLY A 43 -8.14 0.85 13.31
C GLY A 43 -6.92 -0.04 13.55
N THR A 44 -5.83 0.59 13.97
CA THR A 44 -4.63 -0.11 14.43
C THR A 44 -4.52 0.11 15.94
N PRO A 45 -4.61 -0.96 16.76
CA PRO A 45 -4.26 -0.87 18.17
C PRO A 45 -2.82 -0.41 18.34
N SER A 46 -2.52 0.25 19.46
CA SER A 46 -1.14 0.67 19.75
C SER A 46 -0.20 -0.54 19.78
N LYS A 47 0.87 -0.50 18.99
CA LYS A 47 1.94 -1.51 19.04
C LYS A 47 2.80 -1.43 20.32
N ASN A 48 2.71 -0.31 21.04
CA ASN A 48 3.41 -0.12 22.31
C ASN A 48 2.68 -0.77 23.50
N THR A 49 1.51 -1.36 23.26
CA THR A 49 0.72 -2.07 24.29
C THR A 49 0.67 -3.55 23.91
N PRO A 50 1.62 -4.39 24.36
CA PRO A 50 1.70 -5.80 23.97
C PRO A 50 0.44 -6.61 24.29
N GLU A 51 -0.29 -6.25 25.35
CA GLU A 51 -1.56 -6.87 25.75
C GLU A 51 -2.63 -6.80 24.65
N TYR A 52 -2.57 -5.80 23.77
CA TYR A 52 -3.49 -5.70 22.64
C TYR A 52 -3.25 -6.75 21.56
N TRP A 53 -2.05 -7.32 21.50
CA TRP A 53 -1.61 -8.26 20.46
C TRP A 53 -1.49 -9.70 21.00
N GLN A 54 -2.02 -9.95 22.20
CA GLN A 54 -2.08 -11.25 22.86
C GLN A 54 -3.53 -11.67 23.03
N GLY A 55 -4.14 -12.16 21.96
CA GLY A 55 -5.52 -12.64 21.97
C GLY A 55 -5.82 -13.52 20.76
N ASP A 56 -7.09 -13.86 20.61
CA ASP A 56 -7.55 -14.86 19.62
C ASP A 56 -8.40 -14.24 18.50
N ILE A 57 -8.61 -12.92 18.51
CA ILE A 57 -9.39 -12.24 17.46
C ILE A 57 -8.46 -11.93 16.30
N GLY A 58 -8.69 -12.55 15.14
CA GLY A 58 -7.91 -12.27 13.94
C GLY A 58 -8.02 -10.81 13.53
N TRP A 59 -6.88 -10.16 13.32
CA TRP A 59 -6.79 -8.78 12.86
C TRP A 59 -6.21 -8.73 11.44
N ILE A 60 -7.04 -8.32 10.49
CA ILE A 60 -6.68 -8.30 9.07
C ILE A 60 -6.19 -6.93 8.64
N SER A 61 -5.17 -6.95 7.79
CA SER A 61 -4.52 -5.78 7.20
C SER A 61 -4.42 -5.94 5.69
N PRO A 62 -3.97 -4.90 4.93
CA PRO A 62 -3.84 -5.01 3.49
C PRO A 62 -2.95 -6.17 3.01
N LYS A 63 -2.03 -6.69 3.86
CA LYS A 63 -1.19 -7.84 3.50
C LYS A 63 -1.98 -9.14 3.42
N ASP A 64 -3.09 -9.24 4.15
CA ASP A 64 -3.92 -10.45 4.24
C ASP A 64 -4.92 -10.57 3.08
N ILE A 65 -5.10 -9.50 2.29
CA ILE A 65 -6.02 -9.44 1.15
C ILE A 65 -5.37 -10.07 -0.09
N LYS A 66 -5.18 -11.39 -0.07
CA LYS A 66 -4.53 -12.17 -1.15
C LYS A 66 -5.53 -12.99 -1.97
N GLU A 67 -6.56 -13.51 -1.31
CA GLU A 67 -7.54 -14.44 -1.88
C GLU A 67 -8.95 -13.81 -1.90
N PHE A 68 -9.86 -14.38 -2.70
CA PHE A 68 -11.25 -13.90 -2.74
C PHE A 68 -11.98 -14.10 -1.40
N TYR A 69 -11.67 -15.17 -0.67
CA TYR A 69 -12.17 -15.41 0.69
C TYR A 69 -11.04 -15.32 1.70
N ILE A 70 -11.27 -14.63 2.81
CA ILE A 70 -10.33 -14.54 3.93
C ILE A 70 -10.79 -15.49 5.02
N GLU A 71 -9.99 -16.52 5.25
CA GLU A 71 -10.29 -17.59 6.22
C GLU A 71 -9.49 -17.44 7.52
N SER A 72 -8.32 -16.82 7.46
CA SER A 72 -7.40 -16.63 8.59
C SER A 72 -6.71 -15.28 8.53
N ALA A 73 -6.26 -14.79 9.69
CA ALA A 73 -5.40 -13.62 9.82
C ALA A 73 -3.99 -14.04 10.24
N GLU A 74 -2.97 -13.25 9.86
CA GLU A 74 -1.60 -13.45 10.33
C GLU A 74 -1.39 -12.92 11.75
N ASP A 75 -2.06 -11.82 12.10
CA ASP A 75 -1.95 -11.15 13.41
C ASP A 75 -3.26 -11.30 14.19
N PHE A 76 -3.15 -11.34 15.52
CA PHE A 76 -4.28 -11.49 16.42
C PHE A 76 -4.26 -10.42 17.50
N ILE A 77 -5.46 -10.03 17.96
CA ILE A 77 -5.65 -9.02 18.99
C ILE A 77 -6.56 -9.52 20.11
N SER A 78 -6.47 -8.88 21.27
CA SER A 78 -7.36 -9.15 22.41
C SER A 78 -8.66 -8.36 22.34
N GLU A 79 -9.68 -8.79 23.09
CA GLU A 79 -10.94 -8.05 23.22
C GLU A 79 -10.74 -6.62 23.73
N LYS A 80 -9.82 -6.42 24.69
CA LYS A 80 -9.41 -5.11 25.18
C LYS A 80 -8.94 -4.18 24.05
N ALA A 81 -8.24 -4.73 23.04
CA ALA A 81 -7.80 -3.93 21.91
C ALA A 81 -8.98 -3.36 21.10
N ILE A 82 -10.13 -4.02 21.09
CA ILE A 82 -11.34 -3.52 20.43
C ILE A 82 -12.03 -2.47 21.29
N GLU A 83 -12.13 -2.71 22.60
CA GLU A 83 -12.77 -1.80 23.55
C GLU A 83 -12.00 -0.48 23.71
N ASP A 84 -10.67 -0.57 23.81
CA ASP A 84 -9.79 0.57 24.13
C ASP A 84 -9.21 1.27 22.89
N SER A 85 -9.55 0.82 21.68
CA SER A 85 -9.04 1.41 20.44
C SER A 85 -10.11 1.71 19.41
N SER A 86 -9.70 2.28 18.27
CA SER A 86 -10.57 2.55 17.12
C SER A 86 -10.83 1.33 16.24
N THR A 87 -10.29 0.17 16.63
CA THR A 87 -10.42 -1.08 15.89
C THR A 87 -11.84 -1.61 15.98
N LYS A 88 -12.35 -2.14 14.87
CA LYS A 88 -13.73 -2.62 14.77
C LYS A 88 -13.78 -4.00 14.19
N LEU A 89 -14.71 -4.80 14.71
CA LEU A 89 -15.02 -6.12 14.20
C LEU A 89 -15.93 -6.02 12.97
N ALA A 90 -15.54 -6.70 11.89
CA ALA A 90 -16.35 -6.96 10.72
C ALA A 90 -16.85 -8.40 10.79
N SER A 91 -18.16 -8.58 10.65
CA SER A 91 -18.77 -9.90 10.71
C SER A 91 -18.48 -10.71 9.46
N LYS A 92 -18.55 -12.03 9.59
CA LYS A 92 -18.61 -12.99 8.49
C LYS A 92 -19.59 -12.54 7.40
N GLY A 93 -19.21 -12.74 6.14
CA GLY A 93 -19.97 -12.32 4.97
C GLY A 93 -19.83 -10.83 4.64
N SER A 94 -19.12 -10.05 5.46
CA SER A 94 -18.75 -8.68 5.08
C SER A 94 -17.75 -8.71 3.94
N LEU A 95 -17.88 -7.75 3.03
CA LEU A 95 -16.89 -7.48 1.99
C LEU A 95 -15.86 -6.50 2.54
N VAL A 96 -14.58 -6.72 2.23
CA VAL A 96 -13.49 -5.83 2.63
C VAL A 96 -12.71 -5.39 1.39
N ILE A 97 -12.46 -4.08 1.31
CA ILE A 97 -11.60 -3.48 0.28
C ILE A 97 -10.40 -2.78 0.91
N VAL A 98 -9.28 -2.76 0.19
CA VAL A 98 -8.15 -1.87 0.52
C VAL A 98 -8.51 -0.44 0.11
N VAL A 99 -8.40 0.51 1.04
CA VAL A 99 -8.70 1.93 0.81
C VAL A 99 -7.48 2.83 0.81
N ARG A 100 -6.33 2.33 1.26
CA ARG A 100 -5.05 3.05 1.19
C ARG A 100 -3.90 2.07 0.97
N SER A 101 -3.26 2.15 -0.19
CA SER A 101 -2.06 1.37 -0.53
C SER A 101 -1.58 1.78 -1.92
N GLY A 102 -0.28 1.59 -2.20
CA GLY A 102 0.28 1.79 -3.54
C GLY A 102 -0.36 0.87 -4.60
N ILE A 103 -0.89 -0.29 -4.18
CA ILE A 103 -1.56 -1.26 -5.08
C ILE A 103 -2.76 -0.66 -5.81
N LEU A 104 -3.43 0.35 -5.21
CA LEU A 104 -4.59 1.05 -5.77
C LEU A 104 -4.28 1.87 -7.03
N ALA A 105 -3.00 1.95 -7.43
CA ALA A 105 -2.62 2.48 -8.73
C ALA A 105 -3.09 1.56 -9.88
N HIS A 106 -3.21 0.25 -9.64
CA HIS A 106 -3.46 -0.75 -10.70
C HIS A 106 -4.54 -1.77 -10.33
N THR A 107 -4.73 -2.07 -9.06
CA THR A 107 -5.63 -3.12 -8.60
C THR A 107 -6.44 -2.63 -7.40
N LEU A 108 -7.71 -3.01 -7.33
CA LEU A 108 -8.55 -2.87 -6.14
C LEU A 108 -8.63 -4.24 -5.48
N PRO A 109 -7.85 -4.53 -4.42
CA PRO A 109 -8.00 -5.76 -3.67
C PRO A 109 -9.36 -5.79 -2.97
N VAL A 110 -10.10 -6.88 -3.21
CA VAL A 110 -11.44 -7.12 -2.66
C VAL A 110 -11.51 -8.57 -2.20
N SER A 111 -12.03 -8.77 -0.99
CA SER A 111 -12.27 -10.10 -0.43
C SER A 111 -13.54 -10.14 0.40
N VAL A 112 -14.07 -11.34 0.63
CA VAL A 112 -15.19 -11.63 1.52
C VAL A 112 -14.69 -12.36 2.75
N LEU A 113 -15.19 -11.99 3.93
CA LEU A 113 -14.77 -12.60 5.19
C LEU A 113 -15.50 -13.92 5.44
N SER A 114 -14.75 -15.00 5.66
CA SER A 114 -15.31 -16.31 6.02
C SER A 114 -15.60 -16.45 7.51
N ASN A 115 -15.00 -15.60 8.35
CA ASN A 115 -15.15 -15.52 9.80
C ASN A 115 -15.25 -14.05 10.24
N ASP A 116 -15.48 -13.81 11.53
CA ASP A 116 -15.43 -12.47 12.11
C ASP A 116 -13.97 -12.03 12.28
N PHE A 117 -13.64 -10.82 11.85
CA PHE A 117 -12.29 -10.27 11.95
C PHE A 117 -12.29 -8.81 12.37
N ALA A 118 -11.29 -8.42 13.15
CA ALA A 118 -10.96 -7.02 13.35
C ALA A 118 -10.21 -6.50 12.11
N ILE A 119 -10.43 -5.26 11.68
CA ILE A 119 -9.79 -4.75 10.45
C ILE A 119 -8.90 -3.52 10.71
N ASN A 120 -7.86 -3.38 9.90
CA ASN A 120 -6.96 -2.22 9.88
C ASN A 120 -7.62 -0.94 9.32
N GLN A 121 -7.09 0.26 9.61
CA GLN A 121 -7.60 1.54 9.07
C GLN A 121 -7.48 1.71 7.55
N ASP A 122 -6.53 1.00 6.94
CA ASP A 122 -6.27 1.03 5.50
C ASP A 122 -7.20 0.06 4.74
N LEU A 123 -8.08 -0.62 5.48
CA LEU A 123 -9.19 -1.41 4.98
C LEU A 123 -10.53 -0.71 5.24
N LYS A 124 -11.55 -1.13 4.49
CA LYS A 124 -12.94 -0.74 4.71
C LYS A 124 -13.84 -1.96 4.56
N ALA A 125 -14.59 -2.24 5.61
CA ALA A 125 -15.67 -3.21 5.59
C ALA A 125 -16.92 -2.59 4.96
N ILE A 126 -17.63 -3.41 4.20
CA ILE A 126 -18.82 -3.07 3.44
C ILE A 126 -19.85 -4.17 3.71
N LEU A 127 -21.00 -3.76 4.23
CA LEU A 127 -22.08 -4.65 4.62
C LEU A 127 -23.33 -4.29 3.81
N ALA A 128 -23.97 -5.28 3.22
CA ALA A 128 -25.28 -5.09 2.61
C ALA A 128 -26.31 -4.70 3.68
N ARG A 129 -27.13 -3.67 3.41
CA ARG A 129 -28.18 -3.21 4.32
C ARG A 129 -29.36 -4.16 4.42
N ASP A 130 -29.66 -4.83 3.32
CA ASP A 130 -30.81 -5.70 3.19
C ASP A 130 -30.47 -6.90 2.30
N THR A 131 -31.44 -7.81 2.17
CA THR A 131 -31.32 -9.06 1.41
C THR A 131 -31.40 -8.84 -0.11
N SER A 132 -31.48 -7.60 -0.60
CA SER A 132 -31.51 -7.32 -2.05
C SER A 132 -30.13 -7.35 -2.69
N LEU A 133 -29.05 -7.42 -1.89
CA LEU A 133 -27.67 -7.48 -2.36
C LEU A 133 -26.89 -8.59 -1.67
N VAL A 134 -26.28 -9.47 -2.45
CA VAL A 134 -25.32 -10.48 -1.96
C VAL A 134 -23.92 -9.85 -1.90
N SER A 135 -23.24 -10.00 -0.77
CA SER A 135 -21.88 -9.46 -0.58
C SER A 135 -20.89 -10.03 -1.59
N GLU A 136 -20.94 -11.33 -1.85
CA GLU A 136 -20.12 -12.04 -2.81
C GLU A 136 -20.37 -11.53 -4.24
N TYR A 137 -21.62 -11.27 -4.61
CA TYR A 137 -21.94 -10.65 -5.90
C TYR A 137 -21.31 -9.26 -6.03
N LEU A 138 -21.40 -8.43 -4.98
CA LEU A 138 -20.75 -7.13 -4.97
C LEU A 138 -19.22 -7.26 -5.09
N ALA A 139 -18.61 -8.23 -4.40
CA ALA A 139 -17.18 -8.50 -4.51
C ALA A 139 -16.78 -8.87 -5.94
N ILE A 140 -17.54 -9.77 -6.57
CA ILE A 140 -17.32 -10.17 -7.96
C ILE A 140 -17.46 -8.95 -8.89
N PHE A 141 -18.51 -8.15 -8.71
CA PHE A 141 -18.72 -6.95 -9.51
C PHE A 141 -17.53 -5.98 -9.40
N LEU A 142 -17.07 -5.69 -8.19
CA LEU A 142 -15.92 -4.80 -7.97
C LEU A 142 -14.65 -5.37 -8.58
N THR A 143 -14.39 -6.67 -8.42
CA THR A 143 -13.21 -7.35 -8.97
C THR A 143 -13.21 -7.36 -10.50
N VAL A 144 -14.35 -7.64 -11.14
CA VAL A 144 -14.48 -7.70 -12.61
C VAL A 144 -14.37 -6.31 -13.24
N PHE A 145 -14.97 -5.29 -12.61
CA PHE A 145 -14.99 -3.94 -13.18
C PHE A 145 -13.88 -3.02 -12.63
N GLN A 146 -12.95 -3.53 -11.81
CA GLN A 146 -11.97 -2.70 -11.10
C GLN A 146 -11.17 -1.76 -12.01
N GLU A 147 -10.73 -2.21 -13.20
CA GLU A 147 -9.95 -1.39 -14.13
C GLU A 147 -10.72 -0.14 -14.58
N ARG A 148 -12.04 -0.26 -14.71
CA ARG A 148 -12.94 0.85 -15.07
C ARG A 148 -13.27 1.73 -13.88
N LEU A 149 -13.33 1.15 -12.68
CA LEU A 149 -13.74 1.82 -11.45
C LEU A 149 -12.59 2.60 -10.78
N LEU A 150 -11.38 2.05 -10.78
CA LEU A 150 -10.21 2.61 -10.10
C LEU A 150 -9.93 4.08 -10.46
N PRO A 151 -9.92 4.51 -11.74
CA PRO A 151 -9.67 5.91 -12.07
C PRO A 151 -10.76 6.87 -11.57
N ILE A 152 -11.97 6.36 -11.32
CA ILE A 152 -13.11 7.13 -10.81
C ILE A 152 -12.98 7.31 -9.30
N ILE A 153 -12.70 6.21 -8.58
CA ILE A 153 -12.73 6.18 -7.12
C ILE A 153 -11.39 6.54 -6.47
N THR A 154 -10.27 6.47 -7.17
CA THR A 154 -8.95 6.72 -6.60
C THR A 154 -8.60 8.22 -6.61
N LYS A 155 -8.03 8.68 -5.50
CA LYS A 155 -7.37 10.00 -5.40
C LYS A 155 -5.97 9.87 -5.99
N HIS A 156 -5.71 10.61 -7.05
CA HIS A 156 -4.37 10.74 -7.61
C HIS A 156 -3.70 11.95 -6.95
N SER A 157 -2.83 11.69 -5.98
CA SER A 157 -2.02 12.69 -5.27
C SER A 157 -0.55 12.30 -5.38
N THR A 158 0.37 13.19 -5.00
CA THR A 158 1.82 12.91 -4.91
C THR A 158 2.16 11.90 -3.79
N THR A 159 1.19 11.57 -2.94
CA THR A 159 1.29 10.63 -1.82
C THR A 159 0.72 9.25 -2.18
N VAL A 160 0.80 8.28 -1.27
CA VAL A 160 0.20 6.94 -1.44
C VAL A 160 -1.27 7.03 -1.86
N GLN A 161 -1.65 6.16 -2.79
CA GLN A 161 -2.99 6.14 -3.37
C GLN A 161 -4.04 5.76 -2.33
N SER A 162 -5.22 6.37 -2.46
CA SER A 162 -6.35 6.10 -1.57
C SER A 162 -7.68 6.19 -2.29
N VAL A 163 -8.64 5.38 -1.85
CA VAL A 163 -10.02 5.40 -2.32
C VAL A 163 -10.73 6.62 -1.74
N ASN A 164 -11.35 7.41 -2.61
CA ASN A 164 -12.30 8.44 -2.23
C ASN A 164 -13.62 7.78 -1.85
N SER A 165 -13.92 7.70 -0.55
CA SER A 165 -15.14 7.07 -0.04
C SER A 165 -16.42 7.68 -0.60
N HIS A 166 -16.44 8.98 -0.88
CA HIS A 166 -17.62 9.65 -1.43
C HIS A 166 -17.86 9.28 -2.90
N GLU A 167 -16.80 9.23 -3.72
CA GLU A 167 -16.93 8.74 -5.11
C GLU A 167 -17.26 7.26 -5.14
N PHE A 168 -16.65 6.46 -4.26
CA PHE A 168 -16.94 5.04 -4.13
C PHE A 168 -18.41 4.76 -3.82
N LEU A 169 -19.00 5.46 -2.84
CA LEU A 169 -20.42 5.31 -2.49
C LEU A 169 -21.39 5.88 -3.54
N ARG A 170 -20.90 6.68 -4.49
CA ARG A 170 -21.70 7.19 -5.62
C ARG A 170 -21.71 6.24 -6.82
N LEU A 171 -20.88 5.19 -6.81
CA LEU A 171 -20.88 4.20 -7.88
C LEU A 171 -22.28 3.62 -8.08
N GLU A 172 -22.66 3.48 -9.35
CA GLU A 172 -23.88 2.80 -9.75
C GLU A 172 -23.54 1.36 -10.11
N ILE A 173 -24.11 0.43 -9.35
CA ILE A 173 -23.95 -1.00 -9.59
C ILE A 173 -25.21 -1.56 -10.23
N VAL A 174 -25.03 -2.56 -11.08
CA VAL A 174 -26.15 -3.32 -11.62
C VAL A 174 -26.68 -4.22 -10.51
N CYS A 175 -27.98 -4.16 -10.23
CA CYS A 175 -28.60 -4.92 -9.15
C CYS A 175 -29.69 -5.83 -9.75
N PRO A 176 -29.32 -7.03 -10.26
CA PRO A 176 -30.29 -8.00 -10.75
C PRO A 176 -31.06 -8.65 -9.58
N PRO A 177 -32.14 -9.42 -9.85
CA PRO A 177 -32.82 -10.22 -8.83
C PRO A 177 -31.86 -11.16 -8.09
N ILE A 178 -32.21 -11.52 -6.85
CA ILE A 178 -31.31 -12.27 -5.96
C ILE A 178 -30.89 -13.62 -6.55
N ASP A 179 -31.81 -14.30 -7.25
CA ASP A 179 -31.53 -15.59 -7.87
C ASP A 179 -30.42 -15.49 -8.93
N VAL A 180 -30.42 -14.40 -9.71
CA VAL A 180 -29.39 -14.13 -10.72
C VAL A 180 -28.07 -13.73 -10.06
N GLN A 181 -28.12 -13.01 -8.93
CA GLN A 181 -26.90 -12.71 -8.16
C GLN A 181 -26.26 -14.01 -7.68
N ASN A 182 -27.05 -14.92 -7.11
CA ASN A 182 -26.60 -16.23 -6.63
C ASN A 182 -26.05 -17.10 -7.76
N GLU A 183 -26.70 -17.12 -8.94
CA GLU A 183 -26.19 -17.82 -10.12
C GLU A 183 -24.79 -17.30 -10.52
N VAL A 184 -24.59 -15.98 -10.52
CA VAL A 184 -23.28 -15.38 -10.79
C VAL A 184 -22.25 -15.78 -9.73
N VAL A 185 -22.64 -15.81 -8.45
CA VAL A 185 -21.77 -16.25 -7.35
C VAL A 185 -21.36 -17.71 -7.54
N GLU A 186 -22.31 -18.59 -7.85
CA GLU A 186 -22.05 -20.01 -8.08
C GLU A 186 -21.10 -20.24 -9.26
N LEU A 187 -21.34 -19.56 -10.39
CA LEU A 187 -20.45 -19.62 -11.56
C LEU A 187 -19.02 -19.17 -11.23
N PHE A 188 -18.90 -18.09 -10.45
CA PHE A 188 -17.60 -17.58 -10.01
C PHE A 188 -16.89 -18.54 -9.06
N GLN A 189 -17.61 -19.11 -8.09
CA GLN A 189 -17.07 -20.09 -7.14
C GLN A 189 -16.58 -21.36 -7.87
N ASN A 190 -17.37 -21.86 -8.82
CA ASN A 190 -16.97 -23.01 -9.66
C ASN A 190 -15.70 -22.72 -10.45
N SER A 191 -15.58 -21.52 -11.02
CA SER A 191 -14.39 -21.08 -11.75
C SER A 191 -13.16 -20.97 -10.83
N LEU A 192 -13.35 -20.47 -9.60
CA LEU A 192 -12.29 -20.37 -8.61
C LEU A 192 -11.81 -21.75 -8.14
N ALA A 193 -12.73 -22.70 -7.94
CA ALA A 193 -12.40 -24.08 -7.61
C ALA A 193 -11.62 -24.76 -8.73
N GLN A 194 -12.04 -24.58 -9.99
CA GLN A 194 -11.31 -25.10 -11.15
C GLN A 194 -9.91 -24.50 -11.27
N LYS A 195 -9.77 -23.19 -11.07
CA LYS A 195 -8.46 -22.51 -11.05
C LYS A 195 -7.54 -23.14 -10.00
N ARG A 196 -8.00 -23.29 -8.75
CA ARG A 196 -7.23 -23.90 -7.66
C ARG A 196 -6.80 -25.33 -7.98
N GLN A 197 -7.69 -26.12 -8.58
CA GLN A 197 -7.38 -27.49 -8.99
C GLN A 197 -6.27 -27.52 -10.07
N GLN A 198 -6.37 -26.65 -11.07
CA GLN A 198 -5.37 -26.57 -12.14
C GLN A 198 -4.02 -26.07 -11.62
N GLU A 199 -4.00 -25.08 -10.73
CA GLU A 199 -2.78 -24.60 -10.08
C GLU A 199 -2.12 -25.70 -9.26
N ALA A 200 -2.90 -26.48 -8.49
CA ALA A 200 -2.38 -27.61 -7.73
C ALA A 200 -1.80 -28.72 -8.65
N GLN A 201 -2.47 -29.03 -9.75
CA GLN A 201 -1.98 -29.99 -10.76
C GLN A 201 -0.70 -29.51 -11.43
N ALA A 202 -0.62 -28.22 -11.80
CA ALA A 202 0.56 -27.62 -12.39
C ALA A 202 1.75 -27.65 -11.42
N GLN A 203 1.51 -27.33 -10.14
CA GLN A 203 2.55 -27.40 -9.12
C GLN A 203 3.06 -28.83 -8.92
N ALA A 204 2.15 -29.81 -8.80
CA ALA A 204 2.53 -31.21 -8.68
C ALA A 204 3.33 -31.72 -9.89
N LEU A 205 3.00 -31.25 -11.10
CA LEU A 205 3.76 -31.57 -12.30
C LEU A 205 5.17 -30.96 -12.24
N LEU A 206 5.29 -29.69 -11.87
CA LEU A 206 6.59 -29.01 -11.71
C LEU A 206 7.48 -29.74 -10.70
N ASP A 207 6.93 -30.10 -9.54
CA ASP A 207 7.66 -30.82 -8.49
C ASP A 207 8.11 -32.21 -8.97
N SER A 208 7.33 -32.86 -9.84
CA SER A 208 7.67 -34.17 -10.40
C SER A 208 8.77 -34.12 -11.47
N ILE A 209 8.94 -32.98 -12.16
CA ILE A 209 9.94 -32.82 -13.22
C ILE A 209 11.35 -32.88 -12.63
N ASP A 210 11.58 -32.24 -11.49
CA ASP A 210 12.89 -32.25 -10.83
C ASP A 210 13.28 -33.69 -10.43
N GLY A 211 12.34 -34.45 -9.87
CA GLY A 211 12.55 -35.86 -9.54
C GLY A 211 12.84 -36.74 -10.75
N TYR A 212 12.12 -36.54 -11.86
CA TYR A 212 12.35 -37.26 -13.11
C TYR A 212 13.72 -36.93 -13.73
N LEU A 213 14.08 -35.65 -13.82
CA LEU A 213 15.34 -35.20 -14.39
C LEU A 213 16.54 -35.66 -13.56
N LEU A 214 16.47 -35.56 -12.23
CA LEU A 214 17.53 -36.03 -11.33
C LEU A 214 17.72 -37.55 -11.43
N GLY A 215 16.61 -38.29 -11.57
CA GLY A 215 16.62 -39.74 -11.79
C GLY A 215 17.30 -40.14 -13.10
N GLU A 216 16.92 -39.51 -14.22
CA GLU A 216 17.52 -39.78 -15.54
C GLU A 216 19.00 -39.37 -15.63
N LEU A 217 19.38 -38.26 -14.96
CA LEU A 217 20.77 -37.79 -14.93
C LEU A 217 21.64 -38.56 -13.91
N GLY A 218 21.05 -39.45 -13.11
CA GLY A 218 21.76 -40.18 -12.06
C GLY A 218 22.33 -39.28 -10.96
N VAL A 219 21.79 -38.08 -10.79
CA VAL A 219 22.26 -37.10 -9.81
C VAL A 219 21.50 -37.28 -8.52
N THR A 220 22.21 -37.66 -7.45
CA THR A 220 21.66 -37.65 -6.10
C THR A 220 21.90 -36.28 -5.48
N LEU A 221 20.82 -35.59 -5.08
CA LEU A 221 20.97 -34.35 -4.33
C LEU A 221 21.61 -34.67 -2.96
N PRO A 222 22.62 -33.91 -2.52
CA PRO A 222 23.09 -34.01 -1.15
C PRO A 222 21.92 -33.69 -0.19
N PRO A 223 21.90 -34.26 1.02
CA PRO A 223 20.86 -33.94 2.00
C PRO A 223 20.82 -32.42 2.21
N GLU A 224 19.61 -31.86 2.28
CA GLU A 224 19.48 -30.44 2.54
C GLU A 224 20.22 -30.09 3.84
N PRO A 225 21.10 -29.07 3.82
CA PRO A 225 21.81 -28.68 5.02
C PRO A 225 20.79 -28.24 6.07
N GLU A 226 21.02 -28.60 7.35
CA GLU A 226 20.12 -28.22 8.44
C GLU A 226 19.81 -26.72 8.39
N ASN A 227 18.54 -26.36 8.56
CA ASN A 227 18.05 -24.99 8.42
C ASN A 227 18.43 -24.12 9.64
N THR A 228 19.73 -24.00 9.90
CA THR A 228 20.34 -23.24 10.98
C THR A 228 20.62 -21.80 10.54
N ILE A 229 20.67 -20.86 11.50
CA ILE A 229 21.00 -19.45 11.23
C ILE A 229 22.34 -19.33 10.50
N GLN A 230 23.32 -20.19 10.81
CA GLN A 230 24.61 -20.20 10.14
C GLN A 230 24.52 -20.57 8.65
N ASN A 231 23.66 -21.52 8.29
CA ASN A 231 23.46 -21.94 6.89
C ASN A 231 22.63 -20.94 6.06
N ARG A 232 21.90 -20.02 6.73
CA ARG A 232 21.21 -18.89 6.07
C ARG A 232 22.11 -17.68 5.84
N MET A 233 23.30 -17.64 6.42
CA MET A 233 24.20 -16.50 6.32
C MET A 233 25.21 -16.66 5.18
N PHE A 234 24.97 -15.96 4.08
CA PHE A 234 25.97 -15.75 3.04
C PHE A 234 27.01 -14.73 3.51
N LYS A 235 28.19 -15.19 3.92
CA LYS A 235 29.30 -14.31 4.31
C LYS A 235 30.16 -14.01 3.09
N SER A 236 30.24 -12.75 2.71
CA SER A 236 31.24 -12.25 1.75
C SER A 236 32.28 -11.39 2.49
N SER A 237 33.53 -11.41 2.03
CA SER A 237 34.57 -10.60 2.66
C SER A 237 34.38 -9.11 2.33
N TRP A 238 34.65 -8.23 3.29
CA TRP A 238 34.54 -6.78 3.07
C TRP A 238 35.36 -6.29 1.87
N ARG A 239 36.53 -6.90 1.63
CA ARG A 239 37.39 -6.61 0.46
C ARG A 239 36.73 -6.94 -0.88
N GLN A 240 35.83 -7.93 -0.95
CA GLN A 240 35.06 -8.24 -2.17
C GLN A 240 33.93 -7.24 -2.42
N MET A 241 33.45 -6.58 -1.37
CA MET A 241 32.33 -5.62 -1.42
C MET A 241 32.80 -4.16 -1.57
N SER A 242 34.01 -3.84 -1.13
CA SER A 242 34.52 -2.46 -1.03
C SER A 242 35.45 -2.11 -2.21
N GLY A 243 34.87 -1.87 -3.37
CA GLY A 243 35.54 -1.20 -4.50
C GLY A 243 34.80 0.03 -5.02
N SER A 244 33.53 0.20 -4.66
CA SER A 244 32.65 1.29 -5.15
C SER A 244 31.45 1.49 -4.21
N ARG A 245 30.65 2.53 -4.47
CA ARG A 245 29.34 2.75 -3.84
C ARG A 245 28.38 1.61 -4.28
N PHE A 246 27.59 1.10 -3.34
CA PHE A 246 26.71 -0.06 -3.55
C PHE A 246 25.37 0.39 -4.18
N ASP A 247 25.40 0.85 -5.44
CA ASP A 247 24.22 1.31 -6.16
C ASP A 247 23.77 0.26 -7.21
N PRO A 248 22.46 0.00 -7.38
CA PRO A 248 21.93 -0.83 -8.47
C PRO A 248 22.44 -0.36 -9.84
N THR A 249 22.68 -1.28 -10.78
CA THR A 249 23.21 -0.96 -12.12
C THR A 249 22.46 0.15 -12.85
N PHE A 250 21.15 0.27 -12.63
CA PHE A 250 20.31 1.37 -13.14
C PHE A 250 20.79 2.78 -12.72
N HIS A 251 21.47 2.89 -11.58
CA HIS A 251 22.02 4.13 -11.03
C HIS A 251 23.55 4.27 -11.21
N GLN A 252 24.22 3.28 -11.81
CA GLN A 252 25.65 3.32 -12.15
C GLN A 252 25.95 4.11 -13.44
N GLY A 253 25.14 5.12 -13.76
CA GLY A 253 25.45 6.01 -14.88
C GLY A 253 26.82 6.63 -14.68
N ASN A 254 27.63 6.72 -15.74
CA ASN A 254 28.94 7.38 -15.67
C ASN A 254 28.73 8.91 -15.57
N VAL A 255 28.34 9.38 -14.38
CA VAL A 255 28.06 10.79 -14.07
C VAL A 255 29.28 11.68 -14.35
N TYR A 256 30.47 11.11 -14.30
CA TYR A 256 31.74 11.79 -14.55
C TYR A 256 32.17 11.74 -16.02
N GLY A 257 31.55 10.92 -16.86
CA GLY A 257 31.89 10.77 -18.29
C GLY A 257 31.93 12.10 -19.06
N PRO A 258 30.92 12.98 -18.92
CA PRO A 258 30.91 14.28 -19.59
C PRO A 258 31.99 15.28 -19.12
N ILE A 259 32.60 15.04 -17.95
CA ILE A 259 33.62 15.92 -17.35
C ILE A 259 34.98 15.23 -17.19
N ALA A 260 35.14 14.02 -17.72
CA ALA A 260 36.39 13.27 -17.65
C ALA A 260 37.48 13.86 -18.55
N ASP A 261 37.10 14.47 -19.67
CA ASP A 261 38.02 15.04 -20.67
C ASP A 261 38.33 16.52 -20.42
N THR A 262 38.08 17.06 -19.23
CA THR A 262 38.42 18.46 -18.95
C THR A 262 39.92 18.64 -18.77
N PRO A 263 40.50 19.78 -19.19
CA PRO A 263 41.93 20.07 -19.00
C PRO A 263 42.32 20.38 -17.54
N PHE A 264 41.39 20.20 -16.59
CA PHE A 264 41.56 20.50 -15.17
C PHE A 264 41.51 19.22 -14.34
N ASP A 265 42.29 19.19 -13.26
CA ASP A 265 42.32 18.04 -12.35
C ASP A 265 40.98 17.89 -11.60
N LEU A 266 40.37 16.71 -11.71
CA LEU A 266 39.18 16.35 -10.95
C LEU A 266 39.56 16.03 -9.50
N VAL A 267 39.33 17.00 -8.60
CA VAL A 267 39.57 16.83 -7.17
C VAL A 267 38.29 16.38 -6.47
N PRO A 268 38.31 15.30 -5.66
CA PRO A 268 37.15 14.90 -4.86
C PRO A 268 36.70 16.02 -3.93
N LEU A 269 35.39 16.33 -3.93
CA LEU A 269 34.80 17.42 -3.16
C LEU A 269 35.21 17.40 -1.67
N ARG A 270 35.36 16.22 -1.07
CA ARG A 270 35.83 16.05 0.32
C ARG A 270 37.22 16.64 0.61
N LYS A 271 38.07 16.83 -0.40
CA LYS A 271 39.38 17.47 -0.27
C LYS A 271 39.30 19.00 -0.33
N LEU A 272 38.22 19.53 -0.88
CA LEU A 272 37.98 20.97 -1.05
C LEU A 272 37.05 21.53 0.04
N VAL A 273 36.28 20.66 0.70
CA VAL A 273 35.31 21.05 1.72
C VAL A 273 35.91 20.86 3.11
N SER A 274 36.00 21.95 3.87
CA SER A 274 36.44 21.96 5.27
C SER A 274 35.35 21.46 6.24
N TYR A 275 34.07 21.50 5.83
CA TYR A 275 32.93 21.15 6.68
C TYR A 275 31.83 20.43 5.89
N PHE A 276 31.56 19.17 6.24
CA PHE A 276 30.52 18.34 5.61
C PHE A 276 29.75 17.58 6.70
N GLN A 277 28.87 18.29 7.40
CA GLN A 277 27.99 17.70 8.42
C GLN A 277 26.54 17.64 7.91
N THR A 278 25.86 16.55 8.24
CA THR A 278 24.43 16.41 7.96
C THR A 278 23.66 17.13 9.06
N GLY A 279 22.80 18.07 8.67
CA GLY A 279 21.95 18.79 9.62
C GLY A 279 20.89 17.89 10.25
N PHE A 280 20.39 18.28 11.42
CA PHE A 280 19.27 17.63 12.10
C PHE A 280 17.95 18.36 11.81
N ALA A 281 16.83 17.62 11.80
CA ALA A 281 15.48 18.16 11.62
C ALA A 281 14.72 18.23 12.95
N ALA A 282 14.64 19.41 13.58
CA ALA A 282 13.84 19.63 14.78
C ALA A 282 12.35 19.30 14.59
N GLY A 283 11.81 18.47 15.50
CA GLY A 283 10.39 18.11 15.57
C GLY A 283 9.51 19.28 16.01
N ARG A 284 8.19 19.09 16.15
CA ARG A 284 7.30 20.18 16.65
C ARG A 284 7.55 20.53 18.11
N GLY A 285 8.04 19.58 18.92
CA GLY A 285 8.32 19.77 20.35
C GLY A 285 9.61 20.55 20.62
N ASP A 286 10.54 20.57 19.67
CA ASP A 286 11.88 21.17 19.84
C ASP A 286 11.96 22.60 19.24
N GLN A 287 10.82 23.15 18.81
CA GLN A 287 10.75 24.46 18.18
C GLN A 287 10.52 25.55 19.21
N ASP A 288 11.32 26.60 19.10
CA ASP A 288 11.12 27.80 19.90
C ASP A 288 9.96 28.63 19.34
N LEU A 289 8.88 28.66 20.11
CA LEU A 289 7.67 29.43 19.80
C LEU A 289 7.75 30.88 20.30
N GLU A 290 8.71 31.21 21.16
CA GLU A 290 8.93 32.56 21.70
C GLU A 290 9.81 33.43 20.77
N GLY A 291 10.40 32.81 19.75
CA GLY A 291 11.10 33.50 18.66
C GLY A 291 12.46 34.07 19.04
N LYS A 292 13.14 33.55 20.06
CA LYS A 292 14.51 33.96 20.44
C LYS A 292 15.60 32.98 19.99
N GLY A 293 15.20 31.83 19.44
CA GLY A 293 16.08 30.76 19.00
C GLY A 293 16.79 31.00 17.66
N ILE A 294 17.72 30.10 17.35
CA ILE A 294 18.52 30.09 16.12
C ILE A 294 17.66 29.62 14.96
N ILE A 295 17.79 30.25 13.78
CA ILE A 295 17.05 29.84 12.58
C ILE A 295 17.59 28.51 12.08
N GLN A 296 16.71 27.51 11.99
CA GLN A 296 17.01 26.27 11.32
C GLN A 296 16.78 26.43 9.81
N ILE A 297 17.84 26.29 9.02
CA ILE A 297 17.73 26.30 7.56
C ILE A 297 17.05 25.00 7.11
N ARG A 298 15.90 25.12 6.43
CA ARG A 298 15.16 24.01 5.84
C ARG A 298 15.16 24.10 4.32
N PRO A 299 14.82 23.02 3.59
CA PRO A 299 14.66 23.09 2.13
C PRO A 299 13.67 24.17 1.68
N THR A 300 12.67 24.49 2.50
CA THR A 300 11.70 25.57 2.26
C THR A 300 12.30 26.97 2.28
N ASN A 301 13.50 27.14 2.84
CA ASN A 301 14.24 28.40 2.84
C ASN A 301 15.04 28.60 1.56
N MET A 302 14.99 27.70 0.58
CA MET A 302 15.66 27.88 -0.70
C MET A 302 14.61 28.18 -1.78
N ASN A 303 14.74 29.33 -2.45
CA ASN A 303 13.83 29.71 -3.53
C ASN A 303 14.18 28.98 -4.85
N SER A 304 13.36 29.21 -5.89
CA SER A 304 13.60 28.65 -7.23
C SER A 304 14.92 29.11 -7.86
N ASN A 305 15.47 30.24 -7.40
CA ASN A 305 16.75 30.79 -7.83
C ASN A 305 17.93 30.27 -6.99
N ARG A 306 17.69 29.34 -6.05
CA ARG A 306 18.69 28.74 -5.14
C ARG A 306 19.27 29.72 -4.12
N GLU A 307 18.56 30.80 -3.85
CA GLU A 307 18.91 31.77 -2.81
C GLU A 307 18.23 31.40 -1.50
N LEU A 308 18.90 31.67 -0.39
CA LEU A 308 18.32 31.48 0.94
C LEU A 308 17.37 32.64 1.28
N ILE A 309 16.13 32.31 1.57
CA ILE A 309 15.06 33.21 2.00
C ILE A 309 14.59 32.82 3.39
N PHE A 310 14.46 33.81 4.26
CA PHE A 310 14.12 33.66 5.68
C PHE A 310 12.76 34.27 6.04
N ASP A 311 11.77 34.11 5.16
CA ASP A 311 10.41 34.62 5.32
C ASP A 311 9.55 33.74 6.23
N LYS A 312 9.79 32.42 6.22
CA LYS A 312 9.17 31.42 7.11
C LYS A 312 10.25 30.61 7.81
N ASN A 313 10.56 31.03 9.03
CA ASN A 313 11.64 30.42 9.82
C ASN A 313 11.07 29.50 10.88
N VAL A 314 11.70 28.34 11.02
CA VAL A 314 11.60 27.53 12.24
C VAL A 314 12.81 27.89 13.11
N ARG A 315 12.57 28.19 14.38
CA ARG A 315 13.60 28.54 15.35
C ARG A 315 13.77 27.41 16.36
N ILE A 316 14.99 27.21 16.83
CA ILE A 316 15.35 26.20 17.83
C ILE A 316 16.02 26.93 18.99
N SER A 317 15.62 26.63 20.23
CA SER A 317 16.28 27.17 21.41
C SER A 317 17.71 26.61 21.52
N PRO A 318 18.74 27.44 21.75
CA PRO A 318 20.08 26.93 21.99
C PRO A 318 20.09 26.06 23.25
N GLU A 319 20.72 24.89 23.18
CA GLU A 319 20.96 24.07 24.38
C GLU A 319 22.01 24.75 25.26
N GLU A 320 21.78 24.83 26.57
CA GLU A 320 22.75 25.42 27.51
C GLU A 320 24.08 24.64 27.45
N GLY A 321 25.15 25.31 26.99
CA GLY A 321 26.51 24.78 26.95
C GLY A 321 27.02 24.31 25.58
N GLN A 322 26.22 24.39 24.50
CA GLN A 322 26.74 24.17 23.14
C GLN A 322 27.25 25.47 22.51
N ASP A 323 28.52 25.47 22.11
CA ASP A 323 29.13 26.57 21.35
C ASP A 323 28.80 26.40 19.86
N TYR A 324 27.94 27.28 19.34
CA TYR A 324 27.50 27.29 17.94
C TYR A 324 28.40 28.17 17.05
N SER A 325 29.51 28.69 17.56
CA SER A 325 30.42 29.59 16.84
C SER A 325 31.58 28.85 16.17
N ARG A 326 31.32 28.03 15.14
CA ARG A 326 32.37 27.53 14.22
C ARG A 326 31.90 27.41 12.79
#